data_AF-A0A285QGA1-F1
#
_entry.id   AF-A0A285QGA1-F1
#
_cell.length_a   1.000
_cell.length_b   1.000
_cell.length_c   1.000
_cell.angle_alpha   90.00
_cell.angle_beta   90.00
_cell.angle_gamma   90.00
#
_symmetry.space_group_name_H-M   'P 1'
#
loop_
_entity.id
_entity.type
_entity.pdbx_description
1 polymer ?
#
loop_
_entity_poly.entity_id
_entity_poly.type
_entity_poly.pdbx_seq_one_letter_code
_entity_poly.pdbx_strand_id
1 'polypeptide(L)'
;MTLSLLVAALLGAADLPAPLTIDFDGDRRPDRVVAENGWLVGYRAKAPAKPIRITQIAPDEDLFVEPIAAGEYTTACARGAGDVKDCTVKRVRFARPVVGFGTREASLFAAQWKRGRFEVVALSD
;
A
#
# COMPACT_ATOMS: atom_id res chain seq x y z
N MET A 1 2.47 54.02 -5.32
CA MET A 1 1.79 52.84 -4.76
C MET A 1 2.54 51.61 -5.25
N THR A 2 3.53 51.16 -4.48
CA THR A 2 4.34 49.98 -4.78
C THR A 2 3.59 48.76 -4.26
N LEU A 3 3.03 47.97 -5.18
CA LEU A 3 2.42 46.69 -4.88
C LEU A 3 3.56 45.68 -4.66
N SER A 4 3.91 45.40 -3.41
CA SER A 4 4.81 44.29 -3.08
C SER A 4 4.05 42.98 -3.33
N LEU A 5 4.44 42.26 -4.39
CA LEU A 5 4.05 40.87 -4.58
C LEU A 5 4.64 40.04 -3.44
N LEU A 6 3.81 39.67 -2.47
CA LEU A 6 4.09 38.58 -1.54
C LEU A 6 3.93 37.27 -2.31
N VAL A 7 5.04 36.73 -2.82
CA VAL A 7 5.10 35.36 -3.30
C VAL A 7 5.09 34.45 -2.07
N ALA A 8 3.90 34.04 -1.65
CA ALA A 8 3.75 32.95 -0.68
C ALA A 8 4.17 31.66 -1.37
N ALA A 9 5.39 31.19 -1.07
CA ALA A 9 5.83 29.86 -1.43
C ALA A 9 5.01 28.84 -0.62
N LEU A 10 3.88 28.41 -1.17
CA LEU A 10 3.17 27.21 -0.74
C LEU A 10 4.04 26.01 -1.12
N LEU A 11 4.91 25.60 -0.19
CA LEU A 11 5.46 24.26 -0.19
C LEU A 11 4.30 23.29 0.02
N GLY A 12 3.81 22.69 -1.06
CA GLY A 12 2.85 21.59 -1.00
C GLY A 12 3.47 20.47 -0.18
N ALA A 13 3.00 20.28 1.05
CA ALA A 13 3.20 19.03 1.75
C ALA A 13 2.31 18.01 1.01
N ALA A 14 2.91 17.09 0.27
CA ALA A 14 2.18 15.93 -0.22
C ALA A 14 1.62 15.21 1.01
N ASP A 15 0.30 15.29 1.20
CA ASP A 15 -0.38 14.65 2.31
C ASP A 15 -0.31 13.14 2.12
N LEU A 16 0.61 12.50 2.83
CA LEU A 16 0.71 11.04 2.84
C LEU A 16 -0.61 10.43 3.38
N PRO A 17 -1.01 9.25 2.89
CA PRO A 17 -2.21 8.59 3.36
C PRO A 17 -2.15 8.35 4.86
N ALA A 18 -3.31 8.43 5.51
CA ALA A 18 -3.44 8.13 6.92
C ALA A 18 -2.93 6.70 7.22
N PRO A 19 -2.31 6.47 8.40
CA PRO A 19 -1.90 5.14 8.81
C PRO A 19 -3.07 4.15 8.80
N LEU A 20 -2.87 2.99 8.18
CA LEU A 20 -3.82 1.88 8.26
C LEU A 20 -3.56 1.08 9.55
N THR A 21 -4.63 0.82 10.29
CA THR A 21 -4.61 -0.10 11.44
C THR A 21 -5.34 -1.39 11.09
N ILE A 22 -4.65 -2.53 11.15
CA ILE A 22 -5.16 -3.84 10.72
C ILE A 22 -4.35 -4.97 11.37
N ASP A 23 -4.94 -6.13 11.65
CA ASP A 23 -4.20 -7.35 12.03
C ASP A 23 -3.64 -8.04 10.77
N PHE A 24 -2.56 -7.49 10.19
CA PHE A 24 -1.99 -8.04 8.96
C PHE A 24 -1.21 -9.32 9.22
N ASP A 25 -0.74 -9.58 10.44
CA ASP A 25 0.10 -10.75 10.74
C ASP A 25 -0.64 -11.94 11.34
N GLY A 26 -1.87 -11.72 11.83
CA GLY A 26 -2.83 -12.76 12.23
C GLY A 26 -2.75 -13.12 13.70
N ASP A 27 -2.10 -12.28 14.52
CA ASP A 27 -1.92 -12.52 15.94
C ASP A 27 -3.01 -11.89 16.83
N ARG A 28 -4.08 -11.39 16.21
CA ARG A 28 -5.24 -10.74 16.85
C ARG A 28 -4.89 -9.43 17.56
N ARG A 29 -3.81 -8.76 17.15
CA ARG A 29 -3.44 -7.42 17.61
C ARG A 29 -3.48 -6.43 16.44
N PRO A 30 -3.78 -5.15 16.72
CA PRO A 30 -3.80 -4.14 15.68
C PRO A 30 -2.36 -3.79 15.29
N ASP A 31 -1.95 -4.19 14.09
CA ASP A 31 -0.71 -3.74 13.47
C ASP A 31 -0.94 -2.39 12.77
N ARG A 32 0.16 -1.69 12.45
CA ARG A 32 0.12 -0.39 11.76
C ARG A 32 0.84 -0.47 10.42
N VAL A 33 0.28 0.13 9.38
CA VAL A 33 0.93 0.36 8.09
C VAL A 33 0.97 1.84 7.79
N VAL A 34 2.12 2.35 7.39
CA VAL A 34 2.33 3.78 7.08
C VAL A 34 3.17 3.95 5.82
N ALA A 35 2.93 5.05 5.11
CA ALA A 35 3.86 5.56 4.13
C ALA A 35 4.93 6.41 4.84
N GLU A 36 6.21 6.08 4.66
CA GLU A 36 7.33 6.85 5.21
C GLU A 36 8.56 6.73 4.30
N ASN A 37 9.22 7.87 4.02
CA ASN A 37 10.48 7.92 3.27
C ASN A 37 10.48 7.17 1.92
N GLY A 38 9.36 7.23 1.17
CA GLY A 38 9.21 6.52 -0.11
C GLY A 38 8.95 5.01 0.02
N TRP A 39 8.55 4.54 1.20
CA TRP A 39 8.21 3.15 1.45
C TRP A 39 6.85 3.01 2.10
N LEU A 40 6.13 1.95 1.76
CA LEU A 40 5.05 1.44 2.59
C LEU A 40 5.68 0.50 3.63
N VAL A 41 5.44 0.75 4.91
CA VAL A 41 6.10 0.08 6.03
C VAL A 41 5.07 -0.47 7.00
N GLY A 42 5.18 -1.77 7.30
CA GLY A 42 4.38 -2.47 8.31
C GLY A 42 5.08 -2.56 9.65
N TYR A 43 4.36 -2.24 10.72
CA TYR A 43 4.77 -2.29 12.11
C TYR A 43 3.90 -3.31 12.84
N ARG A 44 4.49 -4.43 13.22
CA ARG A 44 3.77 -5.46 13.98
C ARG A 44 3.58 -5.02 15.42
N ALA A 45 2.39 -5.20 15.97
CA ALA A 45 2.08 -4.88 17.37
C ALA A 45 2.98 -5.67 18.35
N LYS A 46 3.28 -6.94 18.03
CA LYS A 46 4.18 -7.76 18.85
C LYS A 46 5.67 -7.38 18.76
N ALA A 47 6.06 -6.57 17.77
CA ALA A 47 7.46 -6.20 17.54
C ALA A 47 7.58 -4.83 16.85
N PRO A 48 7.12 -3.73 17.49
CA PRO A 48 7.01 -2.42 16.84
C PRO A 48 8.37 -1.80 16.49
N ALA A 49 9.44 -2.19 17.20
CA ALA A 49 10.81 -1.74 16.91
C ALA A 49 11.46 -2.44 15.70
N LYS A 50 10.73 -3.32 15.00
CA LYS A 50 11.22 -4.07 13.83
C LYS A 50 10.30 -3.81 12.64
N PRO A 51 10.38 -2.60 12.02
CA PRO A 51 9.58 -2.28 10.85
C PRO A 51 9.92 -3.21 9.68
N ILE A 52 8.90 -3.56 8.89
CA ILE A 52 9.06 -4.36 7.67
C ILE A 52 8.66 -3.51 6.47
N ARG A 53 9.59 -3.34 5.53
CA ARG A 53 9.28 -2.71 4.24
C ARG A 53 8.38 -3.64 3.44
N ILE A 54 7.22 -3.12 3.01
CA ILE A 54 6.27 -3.82 2.14
C ILE A 54 6.69 -3.64 0.69
N THR A 55 6.78 -2.38 0.25
CA THR A 55 7.21 -2.01 -1.10
C THR A 55 7.71 -0.57 -1.11
N GLN A 56 8.52 -0.25 -2.10
CA GLN A 56 8.81 1.14 -2.44
C GLN A 56 7.56 1.74 -3.11
N ILE A 57 7.29 3.01 -2.79
CA ILE A 57 6.18 3.79 -3.33
C ILE A 57 6.75 5.05 -3.96
N ALA A 58 6.14 5.51 -5.06
CA ALA A 58 6.41 6.85 -5.54
C ALA A 58 5.81 7.86 -4.55
N PRO A 59 6.47 9.01 -4.32
CA PRO A 59 5.82 10.16 -3.71
C PRO A 59 4.75 10.65 -4.71
N ASP A 60 3.53 10.17 -4.52
CA ASP A 60 2.37 10.45 -5.36
C ASP A 60 1.24 10.99 -4.46
N GLU A 61 0.54 12.02 -4.92
CA GLU A 61 -0.52 12.70 -4.17
C GLU A 61 -1.79 11.82 -4.06
N ASP A 62 -1.93 10.78 -4.88
CA ASP A 62 -3.11 9.90 -4.91
C ASP A 62 -2.90 8.51 -4.29
N LEU A 63 -1.82 8.33 -3.53
CA LEU A 63 -1.54 7.09 -2.82
C LEU A 63 -2.62 6.82 -1.76
N PHE A 64 -3.24 5.64 -1.79
CA PHE A 64 -4.10 5.15 -0.73
C PHE A 64 -3.52 3.91 -0.04
N VAL A 65 -3.94 3.70 1.20
CA VAL A 65 -3.65 2.49 1.98
C VAL A 65 -4.91 2.11 2.76
N GLU A 66 -5.47 0.93 2.49
CA GLU A 66 -6.78 0.53 3.02
C GLU A 66 -6.88 -0.99 3.20
N PRO A 67 -7.81 -1.51 4.01
CA PRO A 67 -7.98 -2.95 4.14
C PRO A 67 -8.70 -3.54 2.91
N ILE A 68 -8.13 -4.58 2.30
CA ILE A 68 -8.85 -5.44 1.35
C ILE A 68 -9.45 -6.59 2.13
N ALA A 69 -10.74 -6.84 1.92
CA ALA A 69 -11.46 -7.90 2.63
C ALA A 69 -10.91 -9.31 2.32
N ALA A 70 -11.30 -10.28 3.17
CA ALA A 70 -11.10 -11.68 2.85
C ALA A 70 -11.97 -12.08 1.65
N GLY A 71 -11.46 -12.94 0.77
CA GLY A 71 -12.18 -13.32 -0.43
C GLY A 71 -11.28 -13.86 -1.54
N GLU A 72 -11.89 -14.10 -2.70
CA GLU A 72 -11.18 -14.45 -3.93
C GLU A 72 -11.17 -13.26 -4.88
N TYR A 73 -10.00 -12.98 -5.45
CA TYR A 73 -9.77 -11.83 -6.31
C TYR A 73 -9.11 -12.26 -7.61
N THR A 74 -9.60 -11.67 -8.70
CA THR A 74 -8.94 -11.73 -10.01
C THR A 74 -7.80 -10.73 -10.02
N THR A 75 -6.60 -11.21 -10.32
CA THR A 75 -5.38 -10.39 -10.40
C THR A 75 -5.31 -9.63 -11.73
N ALA A 76 -4.38 -8.68 -11.82
CA ALA A 76 -4.04 -7.99 -13.08
C ALA A 76 -3.61 -8.98 -14.17
N CYS A 77 -2.93 -10.09 -13.81
CA CYS A 77 -2.47 -11.11 -14.75
C CYS A 77 -3.60 -11.82 -15.49
N ALA A 78 -4.75 -12.01 -14.85
CA ALA A 78 -5.90 -12.59 -15.52
C ALA A 78 -6.54 -11.65 -16.55
N ARG A 79 -6.26 -10.34 -16.48
CA ARG A 79 -6.82 -9.30 -17.34
C ARG A 79 -5.90 -8.90 -18.49
N GLY A 80 -4.74 -9.56 -18.63
CA GLY A 80 -3.83 -9.30 -19.74
C GLY A 80 -2.87 -8.13 -19.50
N ALA A 81 -2.53 -7.81 -18.24
CA ALA A 81 -1.46 -6.86 -17.90
C ALA A 81 -0.05 -7.25 -18.43
N GLY A 82 0.05 -8.38 -19.13
CA GLY A 82 0.79 -8.52 -20.40
C GLY A 82 2.30 -8.60 -20.35
N ASP A 83 2.97 -7.64 -19.71
CA ASP A 83 4.42 -7.45 -19.85
C ASP A 83 5.19 -7.56 -18.52
N VAL A 84 4.49 -7.87 -17.42
CA VAL A 84 5.15 -8.14 -16.14
C VAL A 84 5.75 -9.54 -16.15
N LYS A 85 7.08 -9.62 -16.07
CA LYS A 85 7.81 -10.89 -15.88
C LYS A 85 7.22 -11.61 -14.65
N ASP A 86 6.82 -12.87 -14.81
CA ASP A 86 6.17 -13.71 -13.78
C ASP A 86 4.66 -13.47 -13.52
N CYS A 87 3.94 -12.87 -14.49
CA CYS A 87 2.48 -12.73 -14.42
C CYS A 87 1.72 -14.07 -14.56
N THR A 88 1.85 -14.94 -13.56
CA THR A 88 1.39 -16.34 -13.56
C THR A 88 0.19 -16.56 -12.65
N VAL A 89 0.08 -15.79 -11.57
CA VAL A 89 -1.01 -15.89 -10.60
C VAL A 89 -2.22 -15.18 -11.16
N LYS A 90 -3.21 -15.91 -11.68
CA LYS A 90 -4.44 -15.34 -12.24
C LYS A 90 -5.49 -14.99 -11.18
N ARG A 91 -5.53 -15.75 -10.09
CA ARG A 91 -6.42 -15.53 -8.95
C ARG A 91 -5.66 -15.66 -7.65
N VAL A 92 -6.07 -14.90 -6.66
CA VAL A 92 -5.55 -14.98 -5.29
C VAL A 92 -6.71 -15.08 -4.31
N ARG A 93 -6.51 -15.85 -3.24
CA ARG A 93 -7.47 -15.96 -2.14
C ARG A 93 -6.83 -15.44 -0.86
N PHE A 94 -7.53 -14.52 -0.20
CA PHE A 94 -7.17 -14.02 1.13
C PHE A 94 -8.09 -14.66 2.17
N ALA A 95 -7.51 -15.33 3.15
CA ALA A 95 -8.26 -15.97 4.24
C ALA A 95 -8.74 -14.97 5.31
N ARG A 96 -8.19 -13.75 5.28
CA ARG A 96 -8.44 -12.65 6.22
C ARG A 96 -8.17 -11.32 5.51
N PRO A 97 -8.58 -10.18 6.07
CA PRO A 97 -8.23 -8.89 5.48
C PRO A 97 -6.72 -8.72 5.32
N VAL A 98 -6.31 -8.07 4.23
CA VAL A 98 -4.92 -7.79 3.88
C VAL A 98 -4.71 -6.30 3.62
N VAL A 99 -3.46 -5.88 3.50
CA VAL A 99 -3.11 -4.48 3.23
C VAL A 99 -3.34 -4.21 1.74
N GLY A 100 -4.28 -3.35 1.40
CA GLY A 100 -4.45 -2.77 0.07
C GLY A 100 -3.70 -1.46 -0.05
N PHE A 101 -3.13 -1.20 -1.22
CA PHE A 101 -2.48 0.07 -1.53
C PHE A 101 -2.41 0.29 -3.04
N GLY A 102 -2.16 1.54 -3.43
CA GLY A 102 -1.92 1.92 -4.82
C GLY A 102 -2.36 3.35 -5.06
N THR A 103 -2.65 3.71 -6.31
CA THR A 103 -3.14 5.03 -6.67
C THR A 103 -4.61 4.93 -7.09
N ARG A 104 -5.42 5.91 -6.70
CA ARG A 104 -6.87 5.87 -6.99
C ARG A 104 -7.20 5.79 -8.48
N GLU A 105 -6.32 6.31 -9.31
CA GLU A 105 -6.54 6.42 -10.75
C GLU A 105 -6.08 5.19 -11.53
N ALA A 106 -5.09 4.45 -11.02
CA ALA A 106 -4.30 3.61 -11.91
C ALA A 106 -3.76 2.32 -11.33
N SER A 107 -3.80 2.05 -10.02
CA SER A 107 -3.30 0.76 -9.51
C SER A 107 -3.88 0.33 -8.17
N LEU A 108 -4.23 -0.96 -8.04
CA LEU A 108 -4.57 -1.62 -6.78
C LEU A 108 -3.69 -2.85 -6.58
N PHE A 109 -2.95 -2.83 -5.48
CA PHE A 109 -2.12 -3.93 -5.01
C PHE A 109 -2.62 -4.44 -3.66
N ALA A 110 -2.39 -5.73 -3.40
CA ALA A 110 -2.60 -6.36 -2.11
C ALA A 110 -1.29 -6.91 -1.57
N ALA A 111 -0.94 -6.54 -0.34
CA ALA A 111 0.18 -7.08 0.42
C ALA A 111 -0.35 -8.04 1.51
N GLN A 112 -0.07 -9.33 1.35
CA GLN A 112 -0.41 -10.37 2.33
C GLN A 112 0.82 -10.72 3.17
N TRP A 113 0.64 -10.88 4.48
CA TRP A 113 1.69 -11.42 5.34
C TRP A 113 1.74 -12.94 5.23
N LYS A 114 2.88 -13.48 4.77
CA LYS A 114 3.13 -14.92 4.69
C LYS A 114 4.54 -15.24 5.13
N ARG A 115 4.67 -16.23 6.01
CA ARG A 115 5.97 -16.82 6.42
C ARG A 115 7.02 -15.77 6.85
N GLY A 116 6.58 -14.71 7.54
CA GLY A 116 7.49 -13.70 8.08
C GLY A 116 7.83 -12.53 7.14
N ARG A 117 7.16 -12.42 5.98
CA ARG A 117 7.35 -11.33 5.01
C ARG A 117 6.03 -10.95 4.34
N PHE A 118 6.01 -9.81 3.67
CA PHE A 118 4.94 -9.45 2.76
C PHE A 118 5.15 -10.08 1.39
N GLU A 119 4.07 -10.57 0.79
CA GLU A 119 4.00 -10.91 -0.62
C GLU A 119 2.99 -9.96 -1.26
N VAL A 120 3.41 -9.27 -2.32
CA VAL A 120 2.61 -8.26 -3.03
C VAL A 120 2.04 -8.89 -4.31
N VAL A 121 0.78 -8.62 -4.59
CA VAL A 121 0.10 -9.01 -5.83
C VAL A 121 -0.68 -7.84 -6.41
N ALA A 122 -0.57 -7.64 -7.71
CA ALA A 122 -1.37 -6.67 -8.45
C ALA A 122 -2.79 -7.20 -8.67
N LEU A 123 -3.80 -6.46 -8.22
CA LEU A 123 -5.22 -6.76 -8.42
C LEU A 123 -5.82 -6.03 -9.62
N SER A 124 -5.31 -4.84 -9.92
CA SER A 124 -5.52 -4.12 -11.19
C SER A 124 -4.17 -3.79 -11.85
N ASP A 125 -4.24 -3.39 -13.12
CA ASP A 125 -3.21 -2.54 -13.74
C ASP A 125 -3.00 -1.29 -12.88
#